data_AF-A0A931CYZ0-F1
#
_entry.id   AF-A0A931CYZ0-F1
#
_cell.length_a   1.000
_cell.length_b   1.000
_cell.length_c   1.000
_cell.angle_alpha   90.00
_cell.angle_beta   90.00
_cell.angle_gamma   90.00
#
_symmetry.space_group_name_H-M   'P 1'
#
loop_
_entity.id
_entity.type
_entity.pdbx_description
1 polymer ?
#
loop_
_entity_poly.entity_id
_entity_poly.type
_entity_poly.pdbx_seq_one_letter_code
_entity_poly.pdbx_strand_id
1 'polypeptide(L)' 'FDTQPGYSGVGNTLYDDPKTILLMGDAADTARELTAAIQKKR' A
#
# COMPACT_ATOMS: atom_id res chain seq x y z
N PHE A 1 -1.02 12.21 -2.44
CA PHE A 1 -0.67 10.84 -2.01
C PHE A 1 -1.27 10.61 -0.64
N ASP A 2 -1.84 9.45 -0.39
CA ASP A 2 -2.51 9.11 0.87
C ASP A 2 -1.48 8.73 1.94
N THR A 3 -0.58 9.66 2.24
CA THR A 3 0.40 9.56 3.34
C THR A 3 -0.07 10.36 4.54
N GLN A 4 -1.36 10.71 4.57
CA GLN A 4 -1.94 11.50 5.64
C GLN A 4 -1.95 10.70 6.95
N PRO A 5 -1.80 11.38 8.10
CA PRO A 5 -1.90 10.71 9.38
C PRO A 5 -3.24 9.98 9.55
N GLY A 6 -3.18 8.82 10.20
CA GLY A 6 -4.37 8.12 10.66
C GLY A 6 -5.03 8.83 11.86
N TYR A 7 -5.87 8.10 12.60
CA TYR A 7 -6.65 8.63 13.71
C TYR A 7 -5.83 9.43 14.75
N SER A 8 -4.60 8.98 15.05
CA SER A 8 -3.72 9.63 16.03
C SER A 8 -3.13 10.98 15.57
N GLY A 9 -3.30 11.36 14.29
CA GLY A 9 -2.80 12.62 13.76
C GLY A 9 -1.27 12.71 13.59
N VAL A 10 -0.54 11.61 13.83
CA VAL A 10 0.92 11.55 13.70
C VAL A 10 1.31 10.88 12.39
N GLY A 11 2.29 11.45 11.69
CA GLY A 11 2.86 10.88 10.47
C GLY A 11 3.62 9.56 10.74
N ASN A 12 3.65 8.68 9.73
CA ASN A 12 4.35 7.39 9.83
C ASN A 12 5.71 7.47 9.13
N THR A 13 6.79 7.38 9.91
CA THR A 13 8.17 7.47 9.41
C THR A 13 8.56 6.32 8.47
N LEU A 14 7.84 5.20 8.50
CA LEU A 14 8.11 4.06 7.61
C LEU A 14 7.84 4.37 6.14
N TYR A 15 7.01 5.39 5.85
CA TYR A 15 6.72 5.80 4.48
C TYR A 15 7.94 6.42 3.78
N ASP A 16 8.89 6.97 4.54
CA ASP A 16 10.11 7.58 4.03
C ASP A 16 11.32 6.62 4.07
N ASP A 17 11.16 5.41 4.60
CA ASP A 17 12.25 4.43 4.66
C ASP A 17 12.58 3.93 3.23
N PRO A 18 13.85 3.98 2.80
CA PRO A 18 14.26 3.56 1.46
C PRO A 18 14.03 2.08 1.15
N LYS A 19 13.77 1.24 2.18
CA LYS A 19 13.42 -0.17 2.03
C LYS A 19 11.90 -0.39 1.93
N THR A 20 11.10 0.66 2.08
CA THR A 20 9.64 0.59 1.96
C THR A 20 9.22 0.82 0.51
N ILE A 21 8.27 0.02 0.04
CA ILE A 21 7.59 0.24 -1.23
C ILE A 21 6.14 0.60 -0.90
N LEU A 22 5.74 1.81 -1.28
CA LEU A 22 4.36 2.27 -1.17
C LEU A 22 3.59 1.91 -2.44
N LEU A 23 2.52 1.14 -2.28
CA LEU A 23 1.58 0.83 -3.36
C LEU A 23 0.28 1.61 -3.10
N MET A 24 0.09 2.68 -3.86
CA MET A 24 -1.03 3.61 -3.72
C MET A 24 -2.22 3.17 -4.57
N GLY A 25 -3.43 3.19 -4.01
CA GLY A 25 -4.65 2.85 -4.72
C GLY A 25 -5.80 2.49 -3.76
N ASP A 26 -6.96 2.16 -4.33
CA ASP A 26 -8.03 1.54 -3.55
C ASP A 26 -7.57 0.16 -3.04
N ALA A 27 -7.81 -0.11 -1.76
CA ALA A 27 -7.33 -1.33 -1.12
C ALA A 27 -8.01 -2.59 -1.69
N ALA A 28 -9.30 -2.51 -2.03
CA ALA A 28 -10.05 -3.66 -2.54
C ALA A 28 -9.60 -4.01 -3.96
N ASP A 29 -9.40 -3.00 -4.81
CA ASP A 29 -8.91 -3.22 -6.18
C ASP A 29 -7.47 -3.75 -6.18
N THR A 30 -6.59 -3.14 -5.38
CA THR A 30 -5.19 -3.60 -5.25
C THR A 30 -5.11 -5.07 -4.81
N ALA A 31 -5.92 -5.47 -3.83
CA ALA A 31 -5.95 -6.85 -3.35
C ALA A 31 -6.43 -7.85 -4.42
N ARG A 32 -7.44 -7.48 -5.21
CA ARG A 32 -7.94 -8.31 -6.33
C ARG A 32 -6.87 -8.48 -7.40
N GLU A 33 -6.22 -7.39 -7.80
CA GLU A 33 -5.19 -7.41 -8.84
C GLU A 33 -3.99 -8.27 -8.44
N LEU A 34 -3.47 -8.10 -7.22
CA LEU A 34 -2.35 -8.90 -6.72
C LEU A 34 -2.69 -10.40 -6.68
N THR A 35 -3.89 -10.73 -6.21
CA THR A 35 -4.35 -12.13 -6.15
C THR A 35 -4.44 -12.74 -7.55
N ALA A 36 -5.04 -12.02 -8.50
CA ALA A 36 -5.15 -12.47 -9.88
C ALA A 36 -3.78 -12.62 -10.56
N ALA A 37 -2.84 -11.71 -10.30
CA ALA A 37 -1.48 -11.76 -10.83
C ALA A 37 -0.73 -13.00 -10.32
N ILE A 38 -0.85 -13.32 -9.03
CA ILE A 38 -0.24 -14.53 -8.45
C ILE A 38 -0.86 -15.79 -9.06
N GLN A 39 -2.18 -15.83 -9.24
CA GLN A 39 -2.88 -16.98 -9.83
C GLN A 39 -2.51 -17.22 -11.29
N LYS A 40 -2.39 -16.17 -12.11
CA LYS A 40 -1.97 -16.26 -13.52
C LYS A 40 -0.56 -16.79 -13.72
N LYS A 41 0.29 -16.69 -12.69
CA LYS A 41 1.69 -17.11 -12.74
C LYS A 41 1.88 -18.58 -12.31
N ARG A 42 0.81 -19.27 -11.91
CA ARG A 42 0.82 -20.70 -11.56
C ARG A 42 0.64 -21.58 -12.80
#